data_AF-A0A7L0JFK4-F1
#
_entry.id   AF-A0A7L0JFK4-F1
#
_cell.length_a   1.000
_cell.length_b   1.000
_cell.length_c   1.000
_cell.angle_alpha   90.00
_cell.angle_beta   90.00
_cell.angle_gamma   90.00
#
_symmetry.space_group_name_H-M   'P 1'
#
loop_
_entity.id
_entity.type
_entity.pdbx_description
1 polymer ?
#
loop_
_entity_poly.entity_id
_entity_poly.type
_entity_poly.pdbx_seq_one_letter_code
_entity_poly.pdbx_strand_id
1 'polypeptide(L)' 'RQFHCCRRHGAARRRCFAQETPAPAWDPDTAWDPSTAWDLVTEPPFPPGEPTASNLGNICGLRDLRPG' A
#
# COMPACT_ATOMS: atom_id res chain seq x y z
N ARG A 1 0.88 6.60 -11.95
CA ARG A 1 0.50 5.17 -12.05
C ARG A 1 1.77 4.33 -12.21
N GLN A 2 2.26 3.75 -11.13
CA GLN A 2 3.46 2.91 -10.93
C GLN A 2 3.46 1.56 -11.68
N PHE A 3 2.59 1.45 -12.67
CA PHE A 3 2.30 0.25 -13.43
C PHE A 3 3.43 -0.19 -14.35
N HIS A 4 4.35 0.70 -14.71
CA HIS A 4 5.53 0.32 -15.47
C HIS A 4 6.43 -0.65 -14.68
N CYS A 5 6.36 -0.66 -13.33
CA CYS A 5 7.04 -1.63 -12.48
C CYS A 5 6.58 -3.06 -12.72
N CYS A 6 5.38 -3.27 -13.29
CA CYS A 6 4.88 -4.59 -13.63
C CYS A 6 5.69 -5.31 -14.71
N ARG A 7 6.50 -4.57 -15.49
CA ARG A 7 7.44 -5.14 -16.46
C ARG A 7 8.67 -5.79 -15.80
N ARG A 8 8.95 -5.48 -14.54
CA ARG A 8 10.05 -6.09 -13.75
C ARG A 8 9.55 -7.36 -13.06
N HIS A 9 10.44 -8.19 -12.52
CA HIS A 9 10.07 -9.42 -11.79
C HIS A 9 10.77 -9.52 -10.42
N GLY A 10 10.24 -10.35 -9.53
CA GLY A 10 10.86 -10.67 -8.23
C GLY A 10 11.24 -9.44 -7.40
N ALA A 11 12.45 -9.44 -6.84
CA ALA A 11 12.95 -8.34 -6.01
C ALA A 11 13.06 -7.00 -6.77
N ALA A 12 13.35 -7.03 -8.07
CA ALA A 12 13.44 -5.82 -8.89
C ALA A 12 12.08 -5.12 -9.07
N ARG A 13 10.98 -5.90 -9.11
CA ARG A 13 9.61 -5.37 -9.07
C ARG A 13 9.31 -4.73 -7.73
N ARG A 14 9.61 -5.41 -6.62
CA ARG A 14 9.41 -4.89 -5.26
C ARG A 14 10.10 -3.54 -5.05
N ARG A 15 11.39 -3.47 -5.44
CA ARG A 15 12.18 -2.24 -5.31
C ARG A 15 11.62 -1.07 -6.13
N CYS A 16 11.09 -1.34 -7.32
CA CYS A 16 10.46 -0.32 -8.15
C CYS A 16 9.24 0.30 -7.46
N PHE A 17 8.33 -0.54 -6.95
CA PHE A 17 7.15 -0.06 -6.22
C PHE A 17 7.52 0.72 -4.94
N ALA A 18 8.53 0.27 -4.20
CA ALA A 18 8.99 0.97 -3.00
C ALA A 18 9.55 2.38 -3.30
N GLN A 19 10.26 2.54 -4.43
CA GLN A 19 10.81 3.84 -4.84
C GLN A 19 9.74 4.81 -5.35
N GLU A 20 8.72 4.28 -6.03
CA GLU A 20 7.62 5.05 -6.63
C GLU A 20 6.54 5.46 -5.63
N THR A 21 6.49 4.79 -4.48
CA THR A 21 5.51 5.03 -3.43
C THR A 21 6.26 5.52 -2.19
N PRO A 22 6.80 6.76 -2.20
CA PRO A 22 7.42 7.31 -1.01
C PRO A 22 6.41 7.28 0.14
N ALA A 23 6.89 7.00 1.34
CA ALA A 23 6.06 6.98 2.53
C ALA A 23 5.22 8.27 2.57
N PRO A 24 3.91 8.18 2.85
CA PRO A 24 3.08 9.37 2.90
C PRO A 24 3.69 10.36 3.90
N ALA A 25 3.78 11.63 3.52
CA ALA A 25 4.33 12.71 4.36
C ALA A 25 3.36 13.13 5.47
N TRP A 26 2.42 12.25 5.85
CA TRP A 26 1.44 12.55 6.89
C TRP A 26 2.15 12.58 8.24
N ASP A 27 1.84 13.63 8.99
CA ASP A 27 2.35 13.86 10.32
C ASP A 27 1.64 12.89 11.28
N PRO A 28 2.37 11.98 11.97
CA PRO A 28 1.76 11.05 12.91
C PRO A 28 1.06 11.74 14.10
N ASP A 29 1.26 13.06 14.29
CA ASP A 29 0.74 13.85 15.41
C ASP A 29 -0.65 14.49 15.19
N THR A 30 -1.32 14.28 14.06
CA THR A 30 -2.75 14.67 13.95
C THR A 30 -3.64 13.70 14.74
N ALA A 31 -3.68 13.95 16.04
CA ALA A 31 -4.62 13.53 17.08
C ALA A 31 -5.68 12.49 16.66
N TRP A 32 -5.38 11.25 16.99
CA TRP A 32 -6.36 10.19 17.13
C TRP A 32 -7.25 10.53 18.35
N ASP A 33 -8.55 10.81 18.13
CA ASP A 33 -9.54 10.84 19.22
C ASP A 33 -9.78 9.39 19.68
N PRO A 34 -9.46 9.03 20.94
CA PRO A 34 -9.64 7.67 21.46
C PRO A 34 -11.11 7.21 21.49
N SER A 35 -12.06 8.14 21.36
CA SER A 35 -13.50 7.87 21.44
C SER A 35 -14.05 7.17 20.19
N THR A 36 -13.37 7.26 19.06
CA THR A 36 -13.76 6.63 17.78
C THR A 36 -13.09 5.26 17.56
N ALA A 37 -12.24 4.82 18.50
CA ALA A 37 -11.40 3.62 18.33
C ALA A 37 -12.09 2.29 18.72
N TRP A 38 -13.25 2.32 19.38
CA TRP A 38 -13.85 1.12 19.98
C TRP A 38 -14.69 0.25 19.03
N ASP A 39 -14.93 0.68 17.79
CA ASP A 39 -15.53 -0.15 16.74
C ASP A 39 -14.48 -0.96 15.92
N LEU A 40 -13.18 -0.86 16.25
CA LEU A 40 -12.08 -1.40 15.44
C LEU A 40 -11.50 -2.75 15.92
N VAL A 41 -12.20 -3.49 16.79
CA VAL A 41 -11.68 -4.71 17.46
C VAL A 41 -11.39 -5.91 16.53
N THR A 42 -11.36 -5.76 15.20
CA THR A 42 -10.92 -6.84 14.29
C THR A 42 -10.02 -6.42 13.12
N GLU A 43 -9.73 -5.13 12.93
CA GLU A 43 -8.92 -4.69 11.78
C GLU A 43 -7.44 -4.54 12.17
N PRO A 44 -6.49 -5.16 11.45
CA PRO A 44 -5.06 -4.88 11.61
C PRO A 44 -4.80 -3.37 11.41
N PRO A 45 -3.94 -2.75 12.23
CA PRO A 45 -3.69 -1.32 12.14
C PRO A 45 -3.21 -0.95 10.74
N PHE A 46 -3.91 -0.01 10.09
CA PHE A 46 -3.50 0.55 8.81
C PHE A 46 -2.41 1.62 9.06
N PRO A 47 -1.34 1.66 8.23
CA PRO A 47 -1.13 0.87 7.03
C PRO A 47 -0.57 -0.53 7.31
N PRO A 48 -0.94 -1.52 6.50
CA PRO A 48 -0.64 -2.92 6.73
C PRO A 48 0.81 -3.22 6.29
N GLY A 49 1.79 -2.67 7.01
CA GLY A 49 3.22 -2.94 6.77
C GLY A 49 3.69 -2.78 5.32
N GLU A 50 4.83 -3.42 5.00
CA GLU A 50 5.33 -3.45 3.63
C GLU A 50 4.46 -4.36 2.74
N PRO A 51 4.16 -3.96 1.49
CA PRO A 51 3.36 -4.76 0.58
C PRO A 51 4.04 -6.09 0.25
N THR A 52 3.31 -7.19 0.44
CA THR A 52 3.81 -8.54 0.11
C THR A 52 3.91 -8.76 -1.41
N ALA A 53 4.66 -9.78 -1.83
CA ALA A 53 4.80 -10.12 -3.25
C ALA A 53 3.45 -10.41 -3.93
N SER A 54 2.52 -11.06 -3.23
CA SER A 54 1.15 -11.32 -3.71
C SER A 54 0.34 -10.03 -3.86
N ASN A 55 0.46 -9.11 -2.91
CA ASN A 55 -0.18 -7.79 -2.98
C ASN A 55 0.30 -7.01 -4.23
N LEU A 56 1.61 -7.02 -4.49
CA LEU A 56 2.19 -6.39 -5.69
C LEU A 56 1.80 -7.11 -6.99
N GLY A 57 1.55 -8.41 -6.94
CA GLY A 57 1.00 -9.19 -8.05
C GLY A 57 -0.39 -8.71 -8.45
N ASN A 58 -1.26 -8.48 -7.47
CA ASN A 58 -2.63 -7.98 -7.69
C ASN A 58 -2.63 -6.59 -8.34
N ILE A 59 -1.68 -5.72 -7.97
CA ILE A 59 -1.51 -4.41 -8.63
C ILE A 59 -1.27 -4.56 -10.13
N CYS A 60 -0.59 -5.62 -10.56
CA CYS A 60 -0.26 -5.87 -11.96
C CYS A 60 -1.32 -6.67 -12.71
N GLY A 61 -1.95 -7.65 -12.07
CA GLY A 61 -2.96 -8.51 -12.68
C GLY A 61 -4.35 -7.87 -12.79
N LEU A 62 -4.66 -6.92 -11.91
CA LEU A 62 -5.99 -6.28 -11.84
C LEU A 62 -5.97 -4.83 -12.35
N ARG A 63 -4.96 -4.47 -13.15
CA ARG A 63 -4.74 -3.08 -13.61
C ARG A 63 -5.92 -2.52 -14.39
N ASP A 64 -6.53 -3.36 -15.20
CA ASP A 64 -7.62 -2.97 -16.11
C ASP A 64 -8.93 -2.73 -15.34
N LEU A 65 -9.03 -3.23 -14.11
CA LEU A 65 -10.16 -2.97 -13.21
C LEU A 65 -10.03 -1.65 -12.45
N ARG A 66 -8.86 -0.99 -12.51
CA ARG A 66 -8.61 0.23 -11.72
C ARG A 66 -9.08 1.47 -12.49
N PRO A 67 -10.06 2.25 -11.96
CA PRO A 67 -10.59 3.44 -12.62
C PRO A 67 -9.47 4.41 -13.03
N GLY A 68 -9.49 4.84 -14.30
CA GLY A 68 -8.46 5.61 -15.00
C GLY A 68 -7.88 6.76 -14.20
#